data_AF-A0A5M3WFA2-F1
#
_entry.id   AF-A0A5M3WFA2-F1
#
_cell.length_a   1.000
_cell.length_b   1.000
_cell.length_c   1.000
_cell.angle_alpha   90.00
_cell.angle_beta   90.00
_cell.angle_gamma   90.00
#
_symmetry.space_group_name_H-M   'P 1'
#
loop_
_entity.id
_entity.type
_entity.pdbx_description
1 polymer ?
#
loop_
_entity_poly.entity_id
_entity_poly.type
_entity_poly.pdbx_seq_one_letter_code
_entity_poly.pdbx_strand_id
1 'polypeptide(L)'
;MSLYYSPENYGLTTIGEIDWSDGCYQFDYTVIWRNQDGQLLYGEDTGCSCPSPFEDTGLDDLTACTLPELQAHLEKRLDEEFPASETDERYAEKRNTRAAVIVDLISRARG
;
A
#
# COMPACT_ATOMS: atom_id res chain seq x y z
N MET A 1 11.11 16.21 -4.56
CA MET A 1 10.65 15.56 -3.32
C MET A 1 9.25 15.05 -3.62
N SER A 2 9.08 13.73 -3.75
CA SER A 2 7.79 13.13 -4.15
C SER A 2 6.76 13.22 -3.03
N LEU A 3 5.49 12.97 -3.36
CA LEU A 3 4.41 12.90 -2.37
C LEU A 3 4.65 11.81 -1.32
N TYR A 4 5.40 10.77 -1.68
CA TYR A 4 5.79 9.69 -0.77
C TYR A 4 6.71 10.16 0.36
N TYR A 5 7.74 10.97 0.05
CA TYR A 5 8.70 11.44 1.05
C TYR A 5 8.29 12.70 1.81
N SER A 6 7.37 13.49 1.25
CA SER A 6 6.88 14.71 1.91
C SER A 6 5.38 14.92 1.66
N PRO A 7 4.53 13.98 2.13
CA PRO A 7 3.07 14.02 1.93
C PRO A 7 2.44 15.31 2.48
N GLU A 8 3.02 15.90 3.53
CA GLU A 8 2.55 17.13 4.15
C GLU A 8 2.56 18.33 3.20
N ASN A 9 3.49 18.36 2.23
CA ASN A 9 3.53 19.40 1.20
C ASN A 9 2.33 19.35 0.23
N TYR A 10 1.60 18.23 0.24
CA TYR A 10 0.42 17.96 -0.57
C TYR A 10 -0.86 17.91 0.28
N GLY A 11 -0.80 18.28 1.55
CA GLY A 11 -1.95 18.20 2.47
C GLY A 11 -2.33 16.76 2.82
N LEU A 12 -1.40 15.82 2.71
CA LEU A 12 -1.60 14.41 3.01
C LEU A 12 -0.93 14.03 4.34
N THR A 13 -1.49 13.02 4.99
CA THR A 13 -0.89 12.30 6.11
C THR A 13 -0.77 10.82 5.76
N THR A 14 0.43 10.24 5.84
CA THR A 14 0.63 8.80 5.62
C THR A 14 0.00 8.00 6.76
N ILE A 15 -0.89 7.08 6.41
CA ILE A 15 -1.50 6.11 7.34
C ILE A 15 -0.59 4.88 7.48
N GLY A 16 -0.02 4.44 6.36
CA GLY A 16 0.96 3.36 6.29
C GLY A 16 1.11 2.86 4.86
N GLU A 17 1.90 1.80 4.72
CA GLU A 17 2.24 1.18 3.45
C GLU A 17 2.35 -0.34 3.60
N ILE A 18 2.25 -1.04 2.49
CA ILE A 18 2.53 -2.47 2.37
C ILE A 18 3.44 -2.70 1.16
N ASP A 19 4.50 -3.47 1.37
CA ASP A 19 5.38 -3.98 0.31
C ASP A 19 4.98 -5.40 -0.06
N TRP A 20 4.51 -5.56 -1.29
CA TRP A 20 4.17 -6.85 -1.87
C TRP A 20 5.41 -7.58 -2.39
N SER A 21 6.51 -6.87 -2.59
CA SER A 21 7.73 -7.46 -3.11
C SER A 21 8.46 -8.29 -2.04
N ASP A 22 9.17 -9.32 -2.48
CA ASP A 22 10.04 -10.15 -1.63
C ASP A 22 11.53 -10.03 -2.03
N GLY A 23 11.84 -9.11 -2.95
CA GLY A 23 13.15 -9.03 -3.59
C GLY A 23 14.02 -7.93 -2.98
N CYS A 24 15.31 -8.21 -2.81
CA CYS A 24 16.26 -7.14 -2.52
C CYS A 24 16.35 -6.21 -3.74
N TYR A 25 16.37 -4.90 -3.50
CA TYR A 25 16.51 -3.86 -4.55
C TYR A 25 15.31 -3.72 -5.50
N GLN A 26 14.12 -4.17 -5.09
CA GLN A 26 12.85 -3.87 -5.72
C GLN A 26 11.82 -3.43 -4.68
N PHE A 27 10.75 -2.80 -5.13
CA PHE A 27 9.60 -2.46 -4.33
C PHE A 27 8.32 -2.72 -5.13
N ASP A 28 7.25 -3.09 -4.42
CA ASP A 28 5.89 -3.08 -4.93
C ASP A 28 5.03 -2.56 -3.78
N TYR A 29 4.78 -1.25 -3.79
CA TYR A 29 4.12 -0.58 -2.69
C TYR A 29 2.66 -0.28 -3.01
N THR A 30 1.79 -0.55 -2.04
CA THR A 30 0.54 0.20 -1.87
C THR A 30 0.70 1.11 -0.66
N VAL A 31 0.54 2.42 -0.84
CA VAL A 31 0.66 3.41 0.23
C VAL A 31 -0.69 4.10 0.44
N ILE A 32 -1.08 4.27 1.69
CA ILE A 32 -2.35 4.86 2.09
C ILE A 32 -2.11 6.21 2.74
N TRP A 33 -2.81 7.22 2.24
CA TRP A 33 -2.84 8.56 2.80
C TRP A 33 -4.25 8.97 3.24
N ARG A 34 -4.29 9.98 4.08
CA ARG A 34 -5.50 10.72 4.42
C ARG A 34 -5.27 12.20 4.11
N ASN A 35 -6.20 12.82 3.39
CA ASN A 35 -6.15 14.26 3.14
C ASN A 35 -6.71 15.08 4.31
N GLN A 36 -6.68 16.40 4.20
CA GLN A 36 -7.17 17.33 5.24
C GLN A 36 -8.67 17.21 5.52
N ASP A 37 -9.46 16.75 4.54
CA ASP A 37 -10.91 16.53 4.68
C ASP A 37 -11.25 15.17 5.30
N GLY A 38 -10.24 14.35 5.61
CA GLY A 38 -10.41 13.00 6.16
C GLY A 38 -10.67 11.92 5.11
N GLN A 39 -10.63 12.24 3.81
CA GLN A 39 -10.76 11.28 2.72
C GLN A 39 -9.52 10.37 2.67
N LEU A 40 -9.76 9.06 2.58
CA LEU A 40 -8.71 8.08 2.31
C LEU A 40 -8.36 8.09 0.81
N LEU A 41 -7.06 8.04 0.55
CA LEU A 41 -6.43 7.97 -0.76
C LEU A 41 -5.42 6.82 -0.73
N TYR A 42 -5.28 6.08 -1.81
CA TYR A 42 -4.16 5.17 -1.97
C TYR A 42 -3.48 5.36 -3.32
N GLY A 43 -2.21 4.98 -3.37
CA GLY A 43 -1.42 4.93 -4.59
C GLY A 43 -0.61 3.65 -4.62
N GLU A 44 -0.30 3.20 -5.82
CA GLU A 44 0.48 2.00 -6.07
C GLU A 44 1.66 2.34 -6.95
N ASP A 45 2.83 1.82 -6.60
CA ASP A 45 4.03 1.97 -7.42
C ASP A 45 4.91 0.73 -7.28
N THR A 46 5.49 0.33 -8.41
CA THR A 46 6.36 -0.85 -8.48
C THR A 46 7.63 -0.46 -9.21
N GLY A 47 8.76 -0.89 -8.68
CA GLY A 47 10.03 -0.51 -9.26
C GLY A 47 11.20 -1.30 -8.76
N CYS A 48 12.34 -0.97 -9.34
CA CYS A 48 13.64 -1.43 -8.89
C CYS A 48 14.37 -0.24 -8.26
N SER A 49 15.42 -0.53 -7.49
CA SER A 49 16.24 0.37 -6.67
C SER A 49 16.53 1.81 -7.19
N CYS A 50 16.42 2.07 -8.50
CA CYS A 50 16.27 3.40 -9.08
C CYS A 50 15.26 3.27 -10.24
N PRO A 51 14.12 4.00 -10.28
CA PRO A 51 13.82 5.28 -9.63
C PRO A 51 13.39 5.19 -8.16
N SER A 52 13.22 6.35 -7.51
CA SER A 52 12.62 6.41 -6.18
C SER A 52 11.12 6.12 -6.23
N PRO A 53 10.53 5.54 -5.17
CA PRO A 53 9.08 5.33 -5.12
C PRO A 53 8.29 6.63 -5.32
N PHE A 54 7.28 6.55 -6.18
CA PHE A 54 6.36 7.63 -6.53
C PHE A 54 7.05 8.88 -7.06
N GLU A 55 8.20 8.75 -7.75
CA GLU A 55 8.99 9.88 -8.25
C GLU A 55 8.18 10.78 -9.21
N ASP A 56 7.35 10.18 -10.05
CA ASP A 56 6.52 10.87 -11.06
C ASP A 56 5.01 10.88 -10.72
N THR A 57 4.63 10.50 -9.50
CA THR A 57 3.22 10.45 -9.08
C THR A 57 2.79 11.79 -8.47
N GLY A 58 1.65 12.31 -8.90
CA GLY A 58 0.97 13.48 -8.33
C GLY A 58 -0.30 13.11 -7.55
N LEU A 59 -0.97 14.13 -7.00
CA LEU A 59 -2.24 13.96 -6.28
C LEU A 59 -3.36 13.38 -7.16
N ASP A 60 -3.40 13.78 -8.43
CA ASP A 60 -4.43 13.37 -9.38
C ASP A 60 -4.30 11.90 -9.82
N ASP A 61 -3.15 11.28 -9.54
CA ASP A 61 -2.89 9.86 -9.80
C ASP A 61 -3.34 8.96 -8.63
N LEU A 62 -3.72 9.55 -7.49
CA LEU A 62 -4.17 8.81 -6.31
C LEU A 62 -5.63 8.40 -6.45
N THR A 63 -5.95 7.22 -5.92
CA THR A 63 -7.31 6.69 -5.90
C THR A 63 -7.99 7.02 -4.58
N ALA A 64 -9.04 7.84 -4.63
CA ALA A 64 -9.93 8.06 -3.49
C ALA A 64 -10.77 6.81 -3.22
N CYS A 65 -10.91 6.45 -1.95
CA CYS A 65 -11.66 5.27 -1.54
C CYS A 65 -12.31 5.44 -0.18
N THR A 66 -13.32 4.63 0.08
CA THR A 66 -13.85 4.36 1.41
C THR A 66 -13.07 3.25 2.10
N LEU A 67 -13.21 3.12 3.42
CA LEU A 67 -12.55 2.05 4.18
C LEU A 67 -12.90 0.63 3.67
N PRO A 68 -14.17 0.30 3.34
CA PRO A 68 -14.49 -1.01 2.76
C PRO A 68 -13.87 -1.25 1.38
N GLU A 69 -13.78 -0.22 0.53
CA GLU A 69 -13.14 -0.33 -0.78
C GLU A 69 -11.63 -0.55 -0.63
N LEU A 70 -10.98 0.18 0.29
CA LEU A 70 -9.58 -0.04 0.61
C LEU A 70 -9.32 -1.47 1.11
N GLN A 71 -10.15 -1.96 2.04
CA GLN A 71 -10.02 -3.33 2.55
C GLN A 71 -10.18 -4.35 1.42
N ALA A 72 -11.22 -4.22 0.59
CA ALA A 72 -11.45 -5.13 -0.52
C ALA A 72 -10.30 -5.12 -1.54
N HIS A 73 -9.72 -3.95 -1.82
CA HIS A 73 -8.56 -3.82 -2.70
C HIS A 73 -7.34 -4.55 -2.15
N LEU A 74 -7.00 -4.33 -0.88
CA LEU A 74 -5.86 -4.97 -0.22
C LEU A 74 -6.02 -6.49 -0.10
N GLU A 75 -7.23 -6.97 0.23
CA GLU A 75 -7.53 -8.40 0.30
C GLU A 75 -7.43 -9.06 -1.08
N LYS A 76 -7.93 -8.39 -2.13
CA LYS A 76 -7.79 -8.87 -3.51
C LYS A 76 -6.31 -8.95 -3.92
N ARG A 77 -5.52 -7.92 -3.63
CA ARG A 77 -4.08 -7.90 -3.93
C ARG A 77 -3.32 -8.99 -3.19
N LEU A 78 -3.68 -9.25 -1.92
CA LEU A 78 -3.14 -10.35 -1.13
C LEU A 78 -3.39 -11.71 -1.79
N ASP A 79 -4.60 -11.96 -2.28
CA ASP A 79 -4.95 -13.23 -2.91
C ASP A 79 -4.31 -13.39 -4.31
N GLU A 80 -4.03 -12.30 -5.02
CA GLU A 80 -3.31 -12.31 -6.30
C GLU A 80 -1.81 -12.62 -6.11
N GLU A 81 -1.15 -11.97 -5.16
CA GLU A 81 0.29 -12.12 -4.91
C GLU A 81 0.63 -13.35 -4.08
N PHE A 82 -0.22 -13.70 -3.11
CA PHE A 82 -0.03 -14.79 -2.16
C PHE A 82 -1.30 -15.66 -2.06
N PRO A 83 -1.63 -16.40 -3.14
CA PRO A 83 -2.87 -17.17 -3.21
C PRO A 83 -2.93 -18.23 -2.12
N ALA A 84 -4.09 -18.34 -1.45
CA ALA A 84 -4.31 -19.32 -0.38
C ALA A 84 -4.24 -20.79 -0.84
N SER A 85 -4.29 -21.04 -2.16
CA SER A 85 -4.11 -22.37 -2.75
C SER A 85 -2.66 -22.80 -2.84
N GLU A 86 -1.69 -21.90 -2.67
CA GLU A 86 -0.28 -22.25 -2.64
C GLU A 86 0.03 -23.06 -1.36
N THR A 87 0.75 -24.17 -1.54
CA THR A 87 1.03 -25.14 -0.47
C THR A 87 2.45 -25.03 0.07
N ASP A 88 3.33 -24.27 -0.59
CA ASP A 88 4.66 -23.96 -0.07
C ASP A 88 4.55 -23.13 1.22
N GLU A 89 5.09 -23.67 2.32
CA GLU A 89 5.03 -23.06 3.64
C GLU A 89 5.62 -21.64 3.67
N ARG A 90 6.60 -21.34 2.81
CA ARG A 90 7.20 -20.00 2.72
C ARG A 90 6.20 -18.99 2.17
N TYR A 91 5.33 -19.40 1.25
CA TYR A 91 4.26 -18.54 0.74
C TYR A 91 3.16 -18.35 1.78
N ALA A 92 2.82 -19.39 2.54
CA ALA A 92 1.87 -19.27 3.65
C ALA A 92 2.35 -18.27 4.72
N GLU A 93 3.63 -18.30 5.09
CA GLU A 93 4.23 -17.34 6.01
C GLU A 93 4.19 -15.90 5.48
N LYS A 94 4.55 -15.71 4.20
CA LYS A 94 4.48 -14.41 3.53
C LYS A 94 3.06 -13.86 3.48
N ARG A 95 2.09 -14.71 3.13
CA ARG A 95 0.67 -14.36 3.12
C ARG A 95 0.21 -13.89 4.50
N ASN A 96 0.53 -14.66 5.54
CA ASN A 96 0.14 -14.33 6.91
C ASN A 96 0.76 -13.01 7.37
N THR A 97 2.01 -12.75 6.99
CA THR A 97 2.69 -11.49 7.27
C THR A 97 1.97 -10.31 6.61
N ARG A 98 1.66 -10.40 5.31
CA ARG A 98 0.94 -9.33 4.60
C ARG A 98 -0.49 -9.16 5.11
N ALA A 99 -1.19 -10.26 5.43
CA ALA A 99 -2.51 -10.21 6.03
C ALA A 99 -2.51 -9.45 7.38
N ALA A 100 -1.50 -9.67 8.22
CA ALA A 100 -1.35 -8.95 9.48
C ALA A 100 -1.11 -7.44 9.26
N VAL A 101 -0.30 -7.08 8.26
CA VAL A 101 -0.10 -5.68 7.86
C VAL A 101 -1.40 -5.05 7.39
N ILE A 102 -2.21 -5.74 6.58
CA ILE A 102 -3.52 -5.25 6.12
C ILE A 102 -4.43 -4.97 7.32
N VAL A 103 -4.51 -5.89 8.30
CA VAL A 103 -5.34 -5.68 9.50
C VAL A 103 -4.91 -4.43 10.27
N ASP A 104 -3.60 -4.21 10.44
CA ASP A 104 -3.07 -3.00 11.09
C ASP A 104 -3.38 -1.73 10.28
N LEU A 105 -3.16 -1.75 8.96
CA LEU A 105 -3.47 -0.62 8.08
C LEU A 105 -4.95 -0.24 8.12
N ILE A 106 -5.86 -1.22 8.06
CA ILE A 106 -7.30 -0.98 8.16
C ILE A 106 -7.67 -0.43 9.54
N SER A 107 -7.03 -0.90 10.61
CA SER A 107 -7.22 -0.35 11.95
C SER A 107 -6.83 1.13 12.03
N ARG A 108 -5.67 1.50 11.46
CA ARG A 108 -5.20 2.90 11.43
C ARG A 108 -6.05 3.79 10.52
N ALA A 109 -6.48 3.25 9.37
CA ALA A 109 -7.32 3.97 8.40
C ALA A 109 -8.71 4.28 8.94
N ARG A 110 -9.20 3.53 9.94
CA ARG A 110 -10.45 3.80 10.64
C ARG A 110 -10.40 5.06 11.54
N GLY A 111 -9.22 5.45 12.01
CA GLY A 111 -9.03 6.56 12.95
C GLY A 111 -8.94 6.12 14.40
#